data_AF-A0AAU6GML6-F1
#
_entry.id   AF-A0AAU6GML6-F1
#
_cell.length_a   1.000
_cell.length_b   1.000
_cell.length_c   1.000
_cell.angle_alpha   90.00
_cell.angle_beta   90.00
_cell.angle_gamma   90.00
#
_symmetry.space_group_name_H-M   'P 1'
#
loop_
_entity.id
_entity.type
_entity.pdbx_description
1 polymer ?
#
loop_
_entity_poly.entity_id
_entity_poly.type
_entity_poly.pdbx_seq_one_letter_code
_entity_poly.pdbx_strand_id
1 'polypeptide(L)'
;MNLLRNYRLLTTVTTLATVAVGSVIVLGATFGGWTLGLHTDDRAIIVNTALVIDTCLLTAVAALLALLAYRVATGLPSLDIAITFNFSFPNEPVFVAVPDNDDEASGGGNRSIQNFKQGIATVTLTNSSNYAAKNPGVRIALEGLGGLGEHKGWEQVVFVTSVGTTQIQWDGGTDSIVHGQWSRSLPALDLGDVQELTPGATALVVTIVADGITPIVKRLPVRILNSDEYEVYTEERAQRFMLT
;
A
#
# COMPACT_ATOMS: atom_id res chain seq x y z
N MET A 1 18.04 -6.83 7.75
CA MET A 1 17.73 -8.28 7.90
C MET A 1 18.27 -8.92 9.19
N ASN A 2 19.43 -8.50 9.74
CA ASN A 2 20.01 -9.12 10.95
C ASN A 2 19.22 -8.91 12.25
N LEU A 3 18.51 -7.79 12.41
CA LEU A 3 17.76 -7.49 13.64
C LEU A 3 16.61 -8.49 13.89
N LEU A 4 15.80 -8.81 12.88
CA LEU A 4 14.68 -9.74 13.01
C LEU A 4 15.13 -11.17 13.34
N ARG A 5 16.28 -11.60 12.82
CA ARG A 5 16.87 -12.91 13.15
C ARG A 5 17.29 -12.96 14.62
N ASN A 6 17.85 -11.86 15.13
CA ASN A 6 18.26 -11.76 16.52
C ASN A 6 17.07 -11.75 17.48
N TYR A 7 15.94 -11.14 17.10
CA TYR A 7 14.73 -11.17 17.93
C TYR A 7 14.16 -12.58 18.08
N ARG A 8 14.02 -13.34 16.99
CA ARG A 8 13.52 -14.72 17.09
C ARG A 8 14.39 -15.58 17.99
N LEU A 9 15.71 -15.53 17.79
CA LEU A 9 16.65 -16.28 18.62
C LEU A 9 16.58 -15.86 20.09
N LEU A 10 16.53 -14.55 20.36
CA LEU A 10 16.36 -14.03 21.72
C LEU A 10 15.09 -14.57 22.35
N THR A 11 13.94 -14.49 21.66
CA THR A 11 12.66 -14.96 22.20
C THR A 11 12.68 -16.45 22.50
N THR A 12 13.23 -17.28 21.60
CA THR A 12 13.35 -18.72 21.82
C THR A 12 14.26 -19.03 23.00
N VAL A 13 15.41 -18.36 23.08
CA VAL A 13 16.37 -18.54 24.18
C VAL A 13 15.76 -18.11 25.52
N THR A 14 15.08 -16.97 25.57
CA THR A 14 14.41 -16.50 26.79
C THR A 14 13.33 -17.47 27.25
N THR A 15 12.46 -17.95 26.36
CA THR A 15 11.43 -18.94 26.72
C THR A 15 12.04 -20.25 27.21
N LEU A 16 13.06 -20.79 26.52
CA LEU A 16 13.75 -22.01 26.95
C LEU A 16 14.44 -21.83 28.30
N ALA A 17 15.11 -20.68 28.52
CA ALA A 17 15.76 -20.37 29.79
C ALA A 17 14.74 -20.29 30.93
N THR A 18 13.58 -19.63 30.72
CA THR A 18 12.51 -19.57 31.73
C THR A 18 12.01 -20.96 32.11
N VAL A 19 11.71 -21.81 31.12
CA VAL A 19 11.24 -23.19 31.36
C VAL A 19 12.30 -24.03 32.08
N ALA A 20 13.58 -23.89 31.68
CA ALA A 20 14.68 -24.62 32.31
C ALA A 20 14.88 -24.20 33.77
N VAL A 21 14.87 -22.89 34.06
CA VAL A 21 15.00 -22.35 35.42
C VAL A 21 13.83 -22.79 36.29
N GLY A 22 12.60 -22.68 35.79
CA GLY A 22 11.40 -23.16 36.49
C GLY A 22 11.49 -24.65 36.85
N SER A 23 11.89 -25.47 35.88
CA SER A 23 12.09 -26.92 36.08
C SER A 23 13.16 -27.22 37.14
N VAL A 24 14.30 -26.52 37.11
CA VAL A 24 15.38 -26.69 38.11
C VAL A 24 14.91 -26.30 39.51
N ILE A 25 14.15 -25.21 39.64
CA ILE A 25 13.60 -24.76 40.93
C ILE A 25 12.63 -25.81 41.50
N VAL A 26 11.71 -26.33 40.67
CA VAL A 26 10.74 -27.35 41.10
C VAL A 26 11.43 -28.65 41.50
N LEU A 27 12.41 -29.11 40.73
CA LEU A 27 13.21 -30.30 41.06
C LEU A 27 14.04 -30.08 42.34
N GLY A 28 14.65 -28.91 42.50
CA GLY A 28 15.40 -28.54 43.70
C GLY A 28 14.53 -28.47 44.96
N ALA A 29 13.30 -27.95 44.86
CA ALA A 29 12.34 -27.94 45.95
C ALA A 29 11.84 -29.36 46.30
N THR A 30 11.57 -30.19 45.28
CA THR A 30 11.01 -31.54 45.47
C THR A 30 12.04 -32.52 46.03
N PHE A 31 13.25 -32.54 45.46
CA PHE A 31 14.28 -33.53 45.76
C PHE A 31 15.46 -32.98 46.55
N GLY A 32 15.83 -31.71 46.33
CA GLY A 32 17.01 -31.08 46.92
C GLY A 32 16.77 -30.35 48.24
N GLY A 33 15.52 -30.25 48.71
CA GLY A 33 15.16 -29.58 49.97
C GLY A 33 15.27 -28.05 49.94
N TRP A 34 15.18 -27.43 48.76
CA TRP A 34 15.23 -25.97 48.66
C TRP A 34 13.93 -25.34 49.20
N THR A 35 14.05 -24.47 50.20
CA THR A 35 12.90 -23.83 50.85
C THR A 35 12.47 -22.51 50.19
N LEU A 36 13.25 -22.01 49.22
CA LEU A 36 12.98 -20.76 48.49
C LEU A 36 12.74 -19.54 49.40
N GLY A 37 13.31 -19.56 50.61
CA GLY A 37 13.11 -18.50 51.61
C GLY A 37 11.77 -18.56 52.35
N LEU A 38 10.94 -19.58 52.11
CA LEU A 38 9.73 -19.82 52.87
C LEU A 38 10.09 -20.46 54.22
N HIS A 39 9.53 -19.92 55.30
CA HIS A 39 9.71 -20.42 56.67
C HIS A 39 8.70 -21.55 56.96
N THR A 40 8.66 -22.57 56.10
CA THR A 40 7.77 -23.72 56.25
C THR A 40 8.53 -25.00 55.88
N ASP A 41 8.26 -26.09 56.60
CA ASP A 41 8.79 -27.42 56.28
C ASP A 41 7.83 -28.21 55.36
N ASP A 42 6.64 -27.66 55.08
CA ASP A 42 5.67 -28.30 54.20
C ASP A 42 6.10 -28.19 52.73
N ARG A 43 6.64 -29.29 52.22
CA ARG A 43 7.11 -29.43 50.84
C ARG A 43 5.99 -29.17 49.81
N ALA A 44 4.74 -29.52 50.13
CA ALA A 44 3.63 -29.31 49.21
C ALA A 44 3.38 -27.82 49.00
N ILE A 45 3.48 -27.02 50.06
CA ILE A 45 3.35 -25.56 49.99
C ILE A 45 4.49 -24.98 49.14
N ILE A 46 5.75 -25.37 49.40
CA ILE A 46 6.91 -24.85 48.66
C ILE A 46 6.80 -25.16 47.16
N VAL A 47 6.48 -26.40 46.80
CA VAL A 47 6.34 -26.81 45.38
C VAL A 47 5.19 -26.07 44.72
N ASN A 48 4.04 -25.94 45.39
CA ASN A 48 2.90 -25.20 44.85
C ASN A 48 3.25 -23.71 44.63
N THR A 49 3.90 -23.05 45.61
CA THR A 49 4.36 -21.67 45.45
C THR A 49 5.34 -21.52 44.29
N ALA A 50 6.31 -22.44 44.15
CA ALA A 50 7.25 -22.43 43.03
C ALA A 50 6.54 -22.56 41.67
N LEU A 51 5.59 -23.49 41.55
CA LEU A 51 4.79 -23.68 40.33
C LEU A 51 3.94 -22.45 39.99
N VAL A 52 3.33 -21.80 40.99
CA VAL A 52 2.57 -20.57 40.77
C VAL A 52 3.47 -19.45 40.28
N ILE A 53 4.66 -19.26 40.88
CA ILE A 53 5.62 -18.24 40.45
C ILE A 53 6.08 -18.49 39.01
N ASP A 54 6.44 -19.74 38.69
CA ASP A 54 6.91 -20.11 37.36
C ASP A 54 5.81 -19.93 36.30
N THR A 55 4.59 -20.35 36.61
CA THR A 55 3.42 -20.16 35.74
C THR A 55 3.14 -18.67 35.49
N CYS A 56 3.22 -17.83 36.52
CA CYS A 56 3.08 -16.38 36.38
C CYS A 56 4.17 -15.78 35.49
N LEU A 57 5.43 -16.22 35.65
CA LEU A 57 6.55 -15.75 34.85
C LEU A 57 6.41 -16.16 33.38
N LEU A 58 6.06 -17.43 33.11
CA LEU A 58 5.78 -17.93 31.77
C LEU A 58 4.62 -17.17 31.11
N THR A 59 3.57 -16.88 31.87
CA THR A 59 2.43 -16.09 31.38
C THR A 59 2.85 -14.68 31.01
N ALA A 60 3.68 -14.03 31.83
CA ALA A 60 4.21 -12.69 31.52
C ALA A 60 5.09 -12.69 30.26
N VAL A 61 5.95 -13.70 30.09
CA VAL A 61 6.77 -13.87 28.87
C VAL A 61 5.88 -14.09 27.66
N ALA A 62 4.88 -14.97 27.75
CA ALA A 62 3.95 -15.24 26.65
C ALA A 62 3.18 -13.97 26.24
N ALA A 63 2.71 -13.18 27.21
CA ALA A 63 2.04 -11.90 26.94
C ALA A 63 2.97 -10.90 26.23
N LEU A 64 4.23 -10.77 26.66
CA LEU A 64 5.22 -9.93 26.00
C LEU A 64 5.50 -10.40 24.56
N LEU A 65 5.64 -11.70 24.35
CA LEU A 65 5.83 -12.27 23.01
C LEU A 65 4.63 -12.02 22.11
N ALA A 66 3.41 -12.17 22.63
CA ALA A 66 2.18 -11.86 21.91
C ALA A 66 2.14 -10.39 21.48
N LEU A 67 2.52 -9.45 22.36
CA LEU A 67 2.60 -8.03 22.03
C LEU A 67 3.66 -7.73 20.97
N LEU A 68 4.84 -8.36 21.05
CA LEU A 68 5.89 -8.20 20.05
C LEU A 68 5.46 -8.77 18.69
N ALA A 69 4.83 -9.95 18.68
CA ALA A 69 4.29 -10.56 17.47
C ALA A 69 3.21 -9.69 16.85
N TYR A 70 2.30 -9.15 17.68
CA TYR A 70 1.27 -8.20 17.25
C TYR A 70 1.91 -6.97 16.60
N ARG A 71 2.90 -6.34 17.24
CA ARG A 71 3.62 -5.19 16.69
C ARG A 71 4.27 -5.48 15.34
N VAL A 72 4.86 -6.66 15.16
CA VAL A 72 5.46 -7.07 13.88
C VAL A 72 4.40 -7.35 12.82
N ALA A 73 3.24 -7.88 13.22
CA ALA A 73 2.13 -8.17 12.32
C ALA A 73 1.34 -6.91 11.89
N THR A 74 1.36 -5.84 12.71
CA THR A 74 0.62 -4.59 12.46
C THR A 74 1.49 -3.43 11.99
N GLY A 75 2.67 -3.71 11.43
CA GLY A 75 3.49 -2.64 10.87
C GLY A 75 2.78 -1.94 9.70
N LEU A 76 3.02 -0.63 9.57
CA LEU A 76 2.36 0.19 8.57
C LEU A 76 3.00 -0.06 7.18
N PRO A 77 2.20 -0.42 6.15
CA PRO A 77 2.70 -0.46 4.80
C PRO A 77 3.07 0.94 4.30
N SER A 78 4.03 1.02 3.39
CA SER A 78 4.39 2.26 2.70
C SER A 78 4.08 2.08 1.23
N LEU A 79 2.88 2.51 0.85
CA LEU A 79 2.38 2.37 -0.51
C LEU A 79 2.73 3.60 -1.33
N ASP A 80 3.15 3.36 -2.56
CA ASP A 80 3.36 4.35 -3.59
C ASP A 80 2.75 3.87 -4.91
N ILE A 81 2.37 4.79 -5.77
CA ILE A 81 1.80 4.50 -7.08
C ILE A 81 2.60 5.17 -8.19
N ALA A 82 2.86 4.42 -9.24
CA ALA A 82 3.42 4.90 -10.48
C ALA A 82 2.40 4.67 -11.60
N ILE A 83 1.96 5.76 -12.22
CA ILE A 83 1.13 5.74 -13.44
C ILE A 83 2.05 6.13 -14.60
N THR A 84 2.25 5.19 -15.52
CA THR A 84 3.15 5.38 -16.67
C THR A 84 2.37 5.27 -17.96
N PHE A 85 2.41 6.32 -18.77
CA PHE A 85 1.89 6.34 -20.14
C PHE A 85 3.06 6.16 -21.13
N ASN A 86 2.79 5.57 -22.29
CA ASN A 86 3.84 5.17 -23.26
C ASN A 86 4.77 6.33 -23.67
N PHE A 87 4.25 7.55 -23.75
CA PHE A 87 4.96 8.73 -24.24
C PHE A 87 5.15 9.82 -23.19
N SER A 88 4.89 9.52 -21.92
CA SER A 88 5.06 10.47 -20.83
C SER A 88 6.17 10.01 -19.87
N PHE A 89 6.58 10.88 -18.95
CA PHE A 89 7.36 10.46 -17.79
C PHE A 89 6.42 9.86 -16.72
N PRO A 90 6.90 8.96 -15.84
CA PRO A 90 6.08 8.41 -14.77
C PRO A 90 5.48 9.51 -13.90
N ASN A 91 4.16 9.44 -13.63
CA ASN A 91 3.41 10.41 -12.84
C ASN A 91 3.36 11.85 -13.41
N GLU A 92 3.81 12.06 -14.64
CA GLU A 92 3.70 13.34 -15.37
C GLU A 92 2.94 13.13 -16.69
N PRO A 93 1.62 12.85 -16.65
CA PRO A 93 0.83 12.60 -17.84
C PRO A 93 0.83 13.81 -18.79
N VAL A 94 1.22 13.56 -20.03
CA VAL A 94 1.19 14.55 -21.12
C VAL A 94 0.45 13.96 -22.31
N PHE A 95 -0.61 14.64 -22.74
CA PHE A 95 -1.44 14.23 -23.86
C PHE A 95 -1.49 15.32 -24.93
N VAL A 96 -1.65 14.92 -26.18
CA VAL A 96 -2.11 15.82 -27.22
C VAL A 96 -3.63 15.78 -27.28
N ALA A 97 -4.28 16.94 -27.38
CA ALA A 97 -5.73 17.01 -27.60
C ALA A 97 -6.05 17.84 -28.83
N VAL A 98 -7.06 17.38 -29.58
CA VAL A 98 -7.56 18.04 -30.79
C VAL A 98 -8.93 18.63 -30.47
N PRO A 99 -9.29 19.80 -31.03
CA PRO A 99 -10.66 20.29 -30.96
C PRO A 99 -11.62 19.20 -31.42
N ASP A 100 -12.71 18.99 -30.69
CA ASP A 100 -13.73 18.05 -31.12
C ASP A 100 -14.49 18.65 -32.31
N ASN A 101 -14.40 18.01 -33.48
CA ASN A 101 -14.98 18.53 -34.73
C ASN A 101 -16.51 18.62 -34.66
N ASP A 102 -17.14 17.83 -33.78
CA ASP A 102 -18.60 17.82 -33.61
C ASP A 102 -19.09 19.00 -32.75
N ASP A 103 -18.20 19.66 -32.00
CA ASP A 103 -18.54 20.71 -31.03
C ASP A 103 -18.36 22.15 -31.57
N GLU A 104 -17.96 22.33 -32.84
CA GLU A 104 -17.89 23.64 -33.50
C GLU A 104 -19.24 24.39 -33.47
N ALA A 105 -20.36 23.66 -33.43
CA ALA A 105 -21.70 24.23 -33.33
C ALA A 105 -22.10 24.67 -31.91
N SER A 106 -21.48 24.12 -30.86
CA SER A 106 -21.86 24.33 -29.46
C SER A 106 -21.09 25.47 -28.79
N GLY A 107 -20.01 25.97 -29.41
CA GLY A 107 -19.12 26.97 -28.81
C GLY A 107 -18.40 26.48 -27.54
N GLY A 108 -18.50 25.18 -27.25
CA GLY A 108 -17.82 24.52 -26.15
C GLY A 108 -16.39 24.20 -26.57
N GLY A 109 -15.40 24.85 -25.96
CA GLY A 109 -13.97 24.62 -26.22
C GLY A 109 -13.46 23.28 -25.69
N ASN A 110 -14.27 22.23 -25.73
CA ASN A 110 -13.88 20.89 -25.31
C ASN A 110 -12.84 20.34 -26.28
N ARG A 111 -11.84 19.64 -25.74
CA ARG A 111 -10.80 19.01 -26.54
C ARG A 111 -10.77 17.53 -26.21
N SER A 112 -10.81 16.69 -27.23
CA SER A 112 -10.71 15.25 -27.06
C SER A 112 -9.23 14.84 -27.09
N ILE A 113 -8.81 14.00 -26.15
CA ILE A 113 -7.46 13.45 -26.15
C ILE A 113 -7.29 12.57 -27.39
N GLN A 114 -6.22 12.79 -28.15
CA GLN A 114 -5.99 12.00 -29.36
C GLN A 114 -5.66 10.55 -28.97
N ASN A 115 -6.50 9.61 -29.39
CA ASN A 115 -6.33 8.20 -29.10
C ASN A 115 -5.24 7.54 -29.97
N PHE A 116 -3.99 8.00 -29.82
CA PHE A 116 -2.82 7.45 -30.51
C PHE A 116 -1.80 6.89 -29.53
N LYS A 117 -2.08 5.72 -28.93
CA LYS A 117 -1.19 5.00 -27.98
C LYS A 117 -0.78 5.79 -26.72
N GLN A 118 -1.25 7.02 -26.55
CA GLN A 118 -0.98 7.89 -25.41
C GLN A 118 -1.97 7.64 -24.27
N GLY A 119 -3.22 7.26 -24.57
CA GLY A 119 -4.28 7.08 -23.57
C GLY A 119 -4.08 5.87 -22.64
N ILE A 120 -3.30 4.86 -23.06
CA ILE A 120 -3.11 3.65 -22.27
C ILE A 120 -2.00 3.85 -21.23
N ALA A 121 -2.36 3.69 -19.96
CA ALA A 121 -1.47 3.74 -18.81
C ALA A 121 -1.29 2.36 -18.16
N THR A 122 -0.04 2.08 -17.77
CA THR A 122 0.26 1.03 -16.80
C THR A 122 0.27 1.63 -15.40
N VAL A 123 -0.57 1.09 -14.52
CA VAL A 123 -0.66 1.51 -13.12
C VAL A 123 0.05 0.46 -12.24
N THR A 124 1.07 0.87 -11.50
CA THR A 124 1.83 0.00 -10.62
C THR A 124 1.77 0.50 -9.18
N LEU A 125 1.26 -0.33 -8.28
CA LEU A 125 1.25 -0.09 -6.84
C LEU A 125 2.49 -0.76 -6.23
N THR A 126 3.34 0.02 -5.56
CA THR A 126 4.58 -0.45 -4.95
C THR A 126 4.50 -0.33 -3.44
N ASN A 127 4.93 -1.35 -2.71
CA ASN A 127 5.07 -1.31 -1.27
C ASN A 127 6.55 -1.30 -0.88
N SER A 128 7.06 -0.15 -0.47
CA SER A 128 8.46 0.04 -0.09
C SER A 128 8.76 -0.31 1.38
N SER A 129 7.75 -0.77 2.13
CA SER A 129 7.93 -1.19 3.52
C SER A 129 8.28 -2.68 3.65
N ASN A 130 8.59 -3.14 4.87
CA ASN A 130 8.76 -4.57 5.16
C ASN A 130 7.43 -5.26 5.53
N TYR A 131 6.32 -4.51 5.57
CA TYR A 131 5.02 -4.99 6.01
C TYR A 131 4.09 -5.13 4.82
N ALA A 132 3.18 -6.10 4.86
CA ALA A 132 2.23 -6.30 3.78
C ALA A 132 1.10 -5.27 3.87
N ALA A 133 0.69 -4.71 2.73
CA ALA A 133 -0.54 -3.95 2.62
C ALA A 133 -1.71 -4.90 2.39
N LYS A 134 -2.66 -4.93 3.32
CA LYS A 134 -3.88 -5.74 3.23
C LYS A 134 -4.99 -4.90 2.64
N ASN A 135 -5.80 -5.50 1.76
CA ASN A 135 -6.95 -4.89 1.12
C ASN A 135 -6.63 -3.52 0.49
N PRO A 136 -5.59 -3.42 -0.36
CA PRO A 136 -5.28 -2.18 -1.03
C PRO A 136 -6.41 -1.83 -2.00
N GLY A 137 -6.81 -0.56 -1.98
CA GLY A 137 -7.71 0.05 -2.93
C GLY A 137 -7.05 1.26 -3.56
N VAL A 138 -7.33 1.50 -4.83
CA VAL A 138 -6.86 2.67 -5.58
C VAL A 138 -8.06 3.32 -6.24
N ARG A 139 -8.25 4.60 -5.99
CA ARG A 139 -9.27 5.42 -6.61
C ARG A 139 -8.60 6.50 -7.44
N ILE A 140 -9.05 6.69 -8.67
CA ILE A 140 -8.57 7.74 -9.57
C ILE A 140 -9.75 8.63 -9.90
N ALA A 141 -9.66 9.89 -9.48
CA ALA A 141 -10.60 10.94 -9.84
C ALA A 141 -9.99 11.85 -10.92
N LEU A 142 -10.83 12.27 -11.84
CA LEU A 142 -10.53 13.14 -12.96
C LEU A 142 -10.92 14.57 -12.58
N GLU A 143 -9.94 15.45 -12.34
CA GLU A 143 -10.16 16.88 -12.16
C GLU A 143 -10.04 17.60 -13.50
N GLY A 144 -11.05 18.40 -13.88
CA GLY A 144 -11.07 19.12 -15.17
C GLY A 144 -11.15 18.21 -16.41
N LEU A 145 -11.35 16.91 -16.20
CA LEU A 145 -11.37 15.84 -17.20
C LEU A 145 -12.65 15.01 -17.04
N GLY A 146 -13.14 14.43 -18.12
CA GLY A 146 -14.34 13.59 -18.12
C GLY A 146 -14.40 12.64 -19.30
N GLY A 147 -15.52 11.96 -19.49
CA GLY A 147 -15.74 11.06 -20.63
C GLY A 147 -15.08 9.69 -20.50
N LEU A 148 -14.62 9.32 -19.31
CA LEU A 148 -13.95 8.04 -19.12
C LEU A 148 -14.90 6.86 -19.45
N GLY A 149 -14.45 5.98 -20.33
CA GLY A 149 -15.20 4.80 -20.74
C GLY A 149 -15.27 3.71 -19.67
N GLU A 150 -15.87 2.56 -20.03
CA GLU A 150 -15.83 1.38 -19.16
C GLU A 150 -14.43 0.75 -19.17
N HIS A 151 -13.87 0.49 -17.99
CA HIS A 151 -12.55 -0.13 -17.86
C HIS A 151 -12.62 -1.46 -17.14
N LYS A 152 -12.19 -2.52 -17.83
CA LYS A 152 -12.16 -3.87 -17.26
C LYS A 152 -11.30 -3.91 -16.00
N GLY A 153 -11.90 -4.32 -14.89
CA GLY A 153 -11.23 -4.42 -13.59
C GLY A 153 -11.26 -3.14 -12.76
N TRP A 154 -11.88 -2.07 -13.27
CA TRP A 154 -12.17 -0.86 -12.52
C TRP A 154 -13.68 -0.71 -12.35
N GLU A 155 -14.11 -0.35 -11.15
CA GLU A 155 -15.48 0.00 -10.84
C GLU A 155 -15.68 1.51 -11.02
N GLN A 156 -16.78 1.89 -11.66
CA GLN A 156 -17.17 3.28 -11.81
C GLN A 156 -17.82 3.79 -10.52
N VAL A 157 -17.25 4.85 -9.92
CA VAL A 157 -17.74 5.39 -8.64
C VAL A 157 -18.58 6.64 -8.83
N VAL A 158 -18.18 7.53 -9.75
CA VAL A 158 -18.89 8.79 -10.00
C VAL A 158 -19.17 8.93 -11.49
N PHE A 159 -20.46 9.12 -11.80
CA PHE A 159 -20.96 9.46 -13.12
C PHE A 159 -21.70 10.79 -13.04
N VAL A 160 -21.41 11.68 -13.99
CA VAL A 160 -22.12 12.95 -14.15
C VAL A 160 -22.72 12.98 -15.53
N THR A 161 -24.04 13.12 -15.66
CA THR A 161 -24.75 12.98 -16.95
C THR A 161 -24.19 13.84 -18.08
N SER A 162 -23.70 15.05 -17.78
CA SER A 162 -23.14 15.97 -18.77
C SER A 162 -21.66 15.75 -19.09
N VAL A 163 -20.95 14.96 -18.29
CA VAL A 163 -19.49 14.82 -18.33
C VAL A 163 -19.05 13.36 -18.51
N GLY A 164 -19.91 12.39 -18.23
CA GLY A 164 -19.58 10.97 -18.19
C GLY A 164 -18.95 10.56 -16.86
N THR A 165 -18.14 9.51 -16.89
CA THR A 165 -17.43 9.00 -15.72
C THR A 165 -16.27 9.92 -15.36
N THR A 166 -16.20 10.34 -14.10
CA THR A 166 -15.12 11.20 -13.58
C THR A 166 -14.33 10.53 -12.46
N GLN A 167 -14.76 9.36 -12.00
CA GLN A 167 -14.04 8.63 -10.96
C GLN A 167 -14.22 7.13 -11.11
N ILE A 168 -13.10 6.43 -11.02
CA ILE A 168 -13.02 4.96 -11.01
C ILE A 168 -12.24 4.47 -9.80
N GLN A 169 -12.50 3.21 -9.44
CA GLN A 169 -11.91 2.57 -8.28
C GLN A 169 -11.57 1.13 -8.61
N TRP A 170 -10.36 0.76 -8.22
CA TRP A 170 -9.94 -0.62 -8.13
C TRP A 170 -9.93 -0.98 -6.66
N ASP A 171 -10.81 -1.87 -6.27
CA ASP A 171 -10.74 -2.55 -4.99
C ASP A 171 -10.05 -3.88 -5.24
N GLY A 172 -8.88 -4.10 -4.63
CA GLY A 172 -8.17 -5.35 -4.84
C GLY A 172 -8.97 -6.59 -4.44
N GLY A 173 -10.07 -6.42 -3.71
CA GLY A 173 -10.83 -7.51 -3.11
C GLY A 173 -10.12 -8.04 -1.86
N THR A 174 -10.79 -8.94 -1.15
CA THR A 174 -10.34 -9.49 0.14
C THR A 174 -9.03 -10.28 0.06
N ASP A 175 -8.67 -10.75 -1.15
CA ASP A 175 -7.48 -11.58 -1.38
C ASP A 175 -6.31 -10.80 -1.99
N SER A 176 -6.47 -9.49 -2.18
CA SER A 176 -5.36 -8.69 -2.67
C SER A 176 -4.48 -8.23 -1.52
N ILE A 177 -3.27 -8.77 -1.51
CA ILE A 177 -2.19 -8.33 -0.63
C ILE A 177 -1.05 -7.83 -1.51
N VAL A 178 -0.45 -6.69 -1.15
CA VAL A 178 0.87 -6.30 -1.67
C VAL A 178 1.90 -6.51 -0.58
N HIS A 179 2.69 -7.56 -0.71
CA HIS A 179 3.76 -7.88 0.24
C HIS A 179 4.77 -6.73 0.35
N GLY A 180 5.49 -6.68 1.47
CA GLY A 180 6.56 -5.70 1.64
C GLY A 180 7.68 -5.89 0.60
N GLN A 181 8.24 -4.79 0.11
CA GLN A 181 9.23 -4.74 -0.98
C GLN A 181 8.73 -5.28 -2.32
N TRP A 182 7.42 -5.44 -2.51
CA TRP A 182 6.85 -5.96 -3.76
C TRP A 182 6.07 -4.86 -4.47
N SER A 183 5.94 -5.03 -5.78
CA SER A 183 5.06 -4.23 -6.62
C SER A 183 3.97 -5.11 -7.22
N ARG A 184 2.85 -4.48 -7.56
CA ARG A 184 1.72 -5.11 -8.22
C ARG A 184 1.22 -4.20 -9.33
N SER A 185 1.16 -4.75 -10.54
CA SER A 185 0.48 -4.11 -11.65
C SER A 185 -1.03 -4.21 -11.45
N LEU A 186 -1.73 -3.09 -11.59
CA LEU A 186 -3.19 -3.02 -11.58
C LEU A 186 -3.70 -3.18 -13.03
N PRO A 187 -5.02 -3.38 -13.24
CA PRO A 187 -5.59 -3.35 -14.58
C PRO A 187 -5.21 -2.06 -15.32
N ALA A 188 -4.90 -2.18 -16.62
CA ALA A 188 -4.53 -1.03 -17.42
C ALA A 188 -5.62 0.05 -17.39
N LEU A 189 -5.19 1.30 -17.37
CA LEU A 189 -6.06 2.47 -17.46
C LEU A 189 -6.06 2.93 -18.92
N ASP A 190 -7.23 3.26 -19.47
CA ASP A 190 -7.31 3.81 -20.83
C ASP A 190 -8.01 5.17 -20.78
N LEU A 191 -7.31 6.23 -21.15
CA LEU A 191 -7.85 7.59 -21.21
C LEU A 191 -8.19 8.01 -22.64
N GLY A 192 -8.31 7.06 -23.57
CA GLY A 192 -8.57 7.33 -25.00
C GLY A 192 -9.89 8.05 -25.29
N ASP A 193 -10.88 7.92 -24.40
CA ASP A 193 -12.19 8.59 -24.52
C ASP A 193 -12.29 9.87 -23.66
N VAL A 194 -11.21 10.22 -22.95
CA VAL A 194 -11.24 11.34 -22.00
C VAL A 194 -11.17 12.68 -22.72
N GLN A 195 -12.01 13.61 -22.26
CA GLN A 195 -12.11 14.97 -22.77
C GLN A 195 -11.62 15.98 -21.73
N GLU A 196 -10.99 17.05 -22.21
CA GLU A 196 -10.66 18.24 -21.42
C GLU A 196 -11.90 19.12 -21.28
N LEU A 197 -12.36 19.29 -20.04
CA LEU A 197 -13.53 20.11 -19.70
C LEU A 197 -13.13 21.49 -19.16
N THR A 198 -11.96 21.57 -18.53
CA THR A 198 -11.47 22.81 -17.90
C THR A 198 -9.99 23.02 -18.24
N PRO A 199 -9.71 23.76 -19.33
CA PRO A 199 -8.35 24.01 -19.79
C PRO A 199 -7.44 24.57 -18.70
N GLY A 200 -6.27 23.95 -18.53
CA GLY A 200 -5.23 24.38 -17.58
C GLY A 200 -5.47 24.00 -16.11
N ALA A 201 -6.60 23.35 -15.78
CA ALA A 201 -6.91 22.88 -14.43
C ALA A 201 -7.07 21.35 -14.35
N THR A 202 -6.37 20.62 -15.20
CA THR A 202 -6.52 19.16 -15.34
C THR A 202 -5.56 18.37 -14.44
N ALA A 203 -6.07 17.33 -13.79
CA ALA A 203 -5.26 16.43 -12.97
C ALA A 203 -5.89 15.05 -12.80
N LEU A 204 -5.03 14.05 -12.56
CA LEU A 204 -5.44 12.76 -11.99
C LEU A 204 -5.22 12.83 -10.47
N VAL A 205 -6.30 12.73 -9.69
CA VAL A 205 -6.21 12.63 -8.23
C VAL A 205 -6.31 11.18 -7.84
N VAL A 206 -5.18 10.61 -7.44
CA VAL A 206 -5.08 9.23 -7.00
C VAL A 206 -5.18 9.17 -5.48
N THR A 207 -6.16 8.43 -4.98
CA THR A 207 -6.30 8.10 -3.57
C THR A 207 -5.99 6.62 -3.36
N ILE A 208 -4.98 6.33 -2.56
CA ILE A 208 -4.60 4.97 -2.17
C ILE A 208 -5.10 4.71 -0.76
N VAL A 209 -5.80 3.60 -0.57
CA VAL A 209 -6.28 3.13 0.73
C VAL A 209 -5.76 1.71 0.99
N ALA A 210 -5.55 1.37 2.25
CA ALA A 210 -5.29 0.00 2.69
C ALA A 210 -5.61 -0.09 4.20
N ASP A 211 -5.71 -1.30 4.72
CA ASP A 211 -5.99 -1.50 6.14
C ASP A 211 -4.89 -0.88 7.01
N GLY A 212 -5.30 -0.10 8.01
CA GLY A 212 -4.41 0.46 9.02
C GLY A 212 -3.57 1.66 8.58
N ILE A 213 -3.76 2.20 7.36
CA ILE A 213 -3.11 3.45 6.94
C ILE A 213 -4.13 4.56 6.68
N THR A 214 -3.72 5.80 6.93
CA THR A 214 -4.44 6.98 6.46
C THR A 214 -4.43 7.00 4.93
N PRO A 215 -5.54 7.34 4.26
CA PRO A 215 -5.57 7.48 2.81
C PRO A 215 -4.46 8.40 2.30
N ILE A 216 -3.71 7.93 1.30
CA ILE A 216 -2.65 8.69 0.66
C ILE A 216 -3.24 9.31 -0.60
N VAL A 217 -3.26 10.64 -0.69
CA VAL A 217 -3.79 11.37 -1.84
C VAL A 217 -2.64 11.98 -2.61
N LYS A 218 -2.54 11.68 -3.90
CA LYS A 218 -1.57 12.24 -4.84
C LYS A 218 -2.29 12.91 -5.99
N ARG A 219 -2.01 14.20 -6.18
CA ARG A 219 -2.49 14.97 -7.33
C ARG A 219 -1.41 14.97 -8.41
N LEU A 220 -1.71 14.39 -9.56
CA LEU A 220 -0.82 14.31 -10.72
C LEU A 220 -1.34 15.29 -11.79
N PRO A 221 -0.70 16.45 -11.99
CA PRO A 221 -1.10 17.39 -13.03
C PRO A 221 -1.06 16.73 -14.40
N VAL A 222 -2.12 16.94 -15.18
CA VAL A 222 -2.19 16.48 -16.57
C VAL A 222 -1.86 17.66 -17.47
N ARG A 223 -0.92 17.48 -18.38
CA ARG A 223 -0.59 18.49 -19.38
C ARG A 223 -1.28 18.13 -20.69
N ILE A 224 -2.13 19.02 -21.18
CA ILE A 224 -2.78 18.86 -22.47
C ILE A 224 -2.19 19.87 -23.43
N LEU A 225 -1.43 19.36 -24.39
CA LEU A 225 -0.68 20.14 -25.36
C LEU A 225 -1.41 20.16 -26.70
N ASN A 226 -1.14 21.17 -27.52
CA ASN A 226 -1.45 21.11 -28.95
C ASN A 226 -0.40 20.26 -29.69
N SER A 227 -0.61 20.01 -30.99
CA SER A 227 0.28 19.15 -31.78
C SER A 227 1.73 19.67 -31.82
N ASP A 228 1.92 20.97 -32.00
CA ASP A 228 3.25 21.59 -32.12
C ASP A 228 4.02 21.52 -30.79
N GLU A 229 3.34 21.83 -29.68
CA GLU A 229 3.89 21.71 -28.32
C GLU A 229 4.23 20.26 -27.96
N TYR A 230 3.41 19.31 -28.43
CA TYR A 230 3.62 17.89 -28.17
C TYR A 230 4.84 17.36 -28.92
N GLU A 231 5.05 17.78 -30.17
CA GLU A 231 6.24 17.42 -30.95
C GLU A 231 7.53 17.84 -30.22
N VAL A 232 7.61 19.10 -29.78
CA VAL A 232 8.74 19.62 -28.97
C VAL A 232 8.94 18.78 -27.70
N TYR A 233 7.87 18.48 -26.96
CA TYR A 233 7.96 17.65 -25.76
C TYR A 233 8.52 16.25 -26.06
N THR A 234 8.09 15.63 -27.15
CA THR A 234 8.57 14.29 -27.52
C THR A 234 10.05 14.28 -27.92
N GLU A 235 10.53 15.33 -28.60
CA GLU A 235 11.95 15.50 -28.92
C GLU A 235 12.80 15.66 -27.65
N GLU A 236 12.38 16.53 -26.71
CA GLU A 236 13.05 16.71 -25.43
C GLU A 236 13.11 15.40 -24.63
N ARG A 237 12.00 14.65 -24.61
CA ARG A 237 11.93 13.34 -23.94
C ARG A 237 12.90 12.36 -24.56
N ALA A 238 12.95 12.28 -25.90
CA ALA A 238 13.86 11.39 -26.61
C ALA A 238 15.33 11.72 -26.30
N GLN A 239 15.70 13.00 -26.28
CA GLN A 239 17.05 13.44 -25.91
C GLN A 239 17.44 13.01 -24.49
N ARG A 240 16.52 13.14 -23.51
CA ARG A 240 16.78 12.71 -22.13
C ARG A 240 17.05 11.21 -22.02
N PHE A 241 16.30 10.37 -22.75
CA PHE A 241 16.51 8.92 -22.74
C PHE A 241 17.82 8.47 -23.39
N MET A 242 18.39 9.25 -24.32
CA MET A 242 19.69 8.93 -24.92
C MET A 242 20.88 9.19 -23.96
N LEU A 243 20.67 9.96 -22.90
CA LEU A 243 21.73 10.36 -21.96
C LEU A 243 21.80 9.47 -20.71
N THR A 244 20.82 8.60 -20.49
CA THR A 244 20.71 7.67 -19.35
C THR A 244 21.05 6.25 -19.76
#